data_AF-A0A8I0SNE6-F1
#
_entry.id   AF-A0A8I0SNE6-F1
#
_cell.length_a   1.000
_cell.length_b   1.000
_cell.length_c   1.000
_cell.angle_alpha   90.00
_cell.angle_beta   90.00
_cell.angle_gamma   90.00
#
_symmetry.space_group_name_H-M   'P 1'
#
loop_
_entity.id
_entity.type
_entity.pdbx_description
1 polymer ?
#
loop_
_entity_poly.entity_id
_entity_poly.type
_entity_poly.pdbx_seq_one_letter_code
_entity_poly.pdbx_strand_id
1 'polypeptide(L)'
;MSRALSAVAVKRLRAIDRMAMPAEDRVWAMIREIGGEWRFSDLADRTTVKRETVRDYVTRLVRGGYLVREGVRYRLARDNGIEHPQLRKNGHPVPMSNREKMWLAMEGMRNFSAHELAFVTDVPLSDAKSYIGYLARVGILVLVEASHPGKVARHTLLKWTGPKPPQVRRDKSVHDPNTGLEHPVPGPNVKMVRRIHAPLADWVLALAAACDAETQGHAAARISYSKGVVCQVLKGVYKGRKDLMEQAVRQRFMTEAKP
;
A
#
# COMPACT_ATOMS: atom_id res chain seq x y z
N MET A 1 24.16 4.06 24.34
CA MET A 1 24.86 2.75 24.22
C MET A 1 23.82 1.68 23.98
N SER A 2 23.74 1.14 22.76
CA SER A 2 22.77 0.09 22.42
C SER A 2 23.25 -1.25 22.99
N ARG A 3 22.47 -1.87 23.90
CA ARG A 3 22.77 -3.19 24.44
C ARG A 3 22.48 -4.23 23.35
N ALA A 4 23.52 -4.91 22.87
CA ALA A 4 23.36 -6.04 21.95
C ALA A 4 22.51 -7.14 22.61
N LEU A 5 21.51 -7.63 21.89
CA LEU A 5 20.65 -8.72 22.35
C LEU A 5 21.45 -10.04 22.42
N SER A 6 21.28 -10.81 23.49
CA SER A 6 21.84 -12.16 23.62
C SER A 6 21.35 -13.08 22.50
N ALA A 7 22.17 -14.04 22.06
CA ALA A 7 21.82 -15.03 21.03
C ALA A 7 20.51 -15.78 21.35
N VAL A 8 20.21 -16.03 22.62
CA VAL A 8 18.95 -16.66 23.07
C VAL A 8 17.76 -15.71 22.86
N ALA A 9 17.92 -14.42 23.16
CA ALA A 9 16.89 -13.41 22.94
C ALA A 9 16.63 -13.18 21.44
N VAL A 10 17.68 -13.15 20.62
CA VAL A 10 17.57 -13.07 19.16
C VAL A 10 16.85 -14.30 18.59
N LYS A 11 17.17 -15.51 19.07
CA LYS A 11 16.50 -16.74 18.66
C LYS A 11 15.01 -16.74 19.05
N ARG A 12 14.68 -16.23 20.24
CA ARG A 12 13.31 -16.11 20.73
C ARG A 12 12.50 -15.05 19.96
N LEU A 13 13.09 -13.90 19.66
CA LEU A 13 12.49 -12.87 18.80
C LEU A 13 12.21 -13.40 17.40
N ARG A 14 13.18 -14.06 16.76
CA ARG A 14 12.99 -14.70 15.45
C ARG A 14 11.90 -15.78 15.48
N ALA A 15 11.75 -16.51 16.59
CA ALA A 15 10.69 -17.50 16.73
C ALA A 15 9.30 -16.84 16.87
N ILE A 16 9.19 -15.74 17.61
CA ILE A 16 7.95 -14.95 17.76
C ILE A 16 7.56 -14.33 16.41
N ASP A 17 8.50 -13.68 15.72
CA ASP A 17 8.27 -13.10 14.39
C ASP A 17 7.82 -14.17 13.39
N ARG A 18 8.40 -15.38 13.48
CA ARG A 18 7.97 -16.51 12.65
C ARG A 18 6.54 -16.93 12.90
N MET A 19 6.04 -16.90 14.14
CA MET A 19 4.66 -17.30 14.44
C MET A 19 3.63 -16.33 13.85
N ALA A 20 4.00 -15.06 13.65
CA ALA A 20 3.15 -14.05 13.01
C ALA A 20 3.11 -14.14 11.47
N MET A 21 4.05 -14.84 10.84
CA MET A 21 4.07 -15.02 9.39
C MET A 21 2.95 -15.95 8.90
N PRO A 22 2.45 -15.80 7.66
CA PRO A 22 1.57 -16.79 7.03
C PRO A 22 2.17 -18.20 7.01
N ALA A 23 1.31 -19.22 6.93
CA ALA A 23 1.73 -20.61 7.05
C ALA A 23 2.80 -21.04 6.01
N GLU A 24 2.64 -20.62 4.75
CA GLU A 24 3.57 -20.99 3.66
C GLU A 24 4.94 -20.31 3.83
N ASP A 25 4.98 -19.06 4.29
CA ASP A 25 6.22 -18.36 4.66
C ASP A 25 6.98 -19.12 5.76
N ARG A 26 6.27 -19.61 6.79
CA ARG A 26 6.89 -20.40 7.87
C ARG A 26 7.49 -21.70 7.35
N VAL A 27 6.77 -22.40 6.47
CA VAL A 27 7.27 -23.66 5.87
C VAL A 27 8.48 -23.37 5.00
N TRP A 28 8.45 -22.33 4.16
CA TRP A 28 9.55 -21.96 3.28
C TRP A 28 10.81 -21.55 4.05
N ALA A 29 10.66 -20.70 5.08
CA ALA A 29 11.76 -20.32 5.95
C ALA A 29 12.39 -21.55 6.63
N MET A 30 11.57 -22.53 7.03
CA MET A 30 12.06 -23.78 7.63
C MET A 30 12.79 -24.67 6.62
N ILE A 31 12.29 -24.79 5.39
CA ILE A 31 13.00 -25.52 4.30
C ILE A 31 14.40 -24.93 4.09
N ARG A 32 14.52 -23.60 4.05
CA ARG A 32 15.80 -22.91 3.87
C ARG A 32 16.73 -23.08 5.08
N GLU A 33 16.19 -23.16 6.29
CA GLU A 33 16.97 -23.39 7.51
C GLU A 33 17.47 -24.83 7.65
N ILE A 34 16.65 -25.82 7.32
CA ILE A 34 17.05 -27.24 7.37
C ILE A 34 18.20 -27.48 6.39
N GLY A 35 18.08 -26.96 5.16
CA GLY A 35 19.09 -27.14 4.11
C GLY A 35 19.30 -28.62 3.73
N GLY A 36 20.20 -28.88 2.78
CA GLY A 36 20.58 -30.24 2.39
C GLY A 36 19.38 -31.14 2.00
N GLU A 37 19.49 -32.42 2.36
CA GLU A 37 18.42 -33.42 2.19
C GLU A 37 17.64 -33.64 3.49
N TRP A 38 16.31 -33.75 3.38
CA TRP A 38 15.44 -33.94 4.53
C TRP A 38 14.22 -34.78 4.20
N ARG A 39 13.64 -35.44 5.21
CA ARG A 39 12.37 -36.16 5.11
C ARG A 39 11.21 -35.23 5.45
N PHE A 40 10.02 -35.59 4.99
CA PHE A 40 8.82 -34.81 5.30
C PHE A 40 8.58 -34.61 6.81
N SER A 41 8.89 -35.60 7.65
CA SER A 41 8.82 -35.48 9.12
C SER A 41 9.73 -34.39 9.66
N ASP A 42 10.97 -34.31 9.17
CA ASP A 42 11.99 -33.36 9.63
C ASP A 42 11.53 -31.91 9.44
N LEU A 43 10.75 -31.66 8.37
CA LEU A 43 10.10 -30.38 8.12
C LEU A 43 8.83 -30.21 8.95
N ALA A 44 7.89 -31.14 8.84
CA ALA A 44 6.56 -30.99 9.42
C ALA A 44 6.60 -30.87 10.95
N ASP A 45 7.48 -31.62 11.62
CA ASP A 45 7.60 -31.64 13.08
C ASP A 45 8.29 -30.37 13.63
N ARG A 46 9.03 -29.64 12.78
CA ARG A 46 9.70 -28.37 13.13
C ARG A 46 8.86 -27.14 12.83
N THR A 47 7.72 -27.30 12.17
CA THR A 47 6.79 -26.20 11.88
C THR A 47 5.57 -26.27 12.80
N THR A 48 5.02 -25.11 13.16
CA THR A 48 3.71 -25.02 13.84
C THR A 48 2.52 -25.15 12.87
N VAL A 49 2.77 -25.58 11.64
CA VAL A 49 1.79 -25.64 10.55
C VAL A 49 1.19 -27.04 10.48
N LYS A 50 -0.12 -27.15 10.22
CA LYS A 50 -0.79 -28.46 10.09
C LYS A 50 -0.12 -29.28 9.00
N ARG A 51 0.14 -30.57 9.27
CA ARG A 51 0.84 -31.49 8.34
C ARG A 51 0.23 -31.51 6.94
N GLU A 52 -1.09 -31.43 6.83
CA GLU A 52 -1.80 -31.38 5.55
C GLU A 52 -1.42 -30.13 4.73
N THR A 53 -1.37 -28.96 5.38
CA THR A 53 -0.95 -27.70 4.75
C THR A 53 0.52 -27.77 4.32
N VAL A 54 1.39 -28.34 5.16
CA VAL A 54 2.80 -28.58 4.80
C VAL A 54 2.90 -29.49 3.58
N ARG A 55 2.12 -30.59 3.56
CA ARG A 55 2.12 -31.56 2.45
C ARG A 55 1.63 -30.96 1.15
N ASP A 56 0.53 -30.22 1.18
CA ASP A 56 -0.02 -29.54 0.00
C ASP A 56 1.00 -28.55 -0.57
N TYR A 57 1.62 -27.74 0.29
CA TYR A 57 2.61 -26.76 -0.14
C TYR A 57 3.91 -27.40 -0.67
N VAL A 58 4.47 -28.41 0.02
CA VAL A 58 5.63 -29.18 -0.47
C VAL A 58 5.34 -29.83 -1.82
N THR A 59 4.13 -30.36 -2.01
CA THR A 59 3.72 -30.95 -3.29
C THR A 59 3.71 -29.91 -4.40
N ARG A 60 3.21 -28.69 -4.13
CA ARG A 60 3.26 -27.56 -5.08
C ARG A 60 4.69 -27.17 -5.40
N LEU A 61 5.57 -27.09 -4.40
CA LEU A 61 6.99 -26.76 -4.59
C LEU A 61 7.74 -27.80 -5.44
N VAL A 62 7.44 -29.10 -5.27
CA VAL A 62 7.99 -30.15 -6.12
C VAL A 62 7.50 -30.00 -7.56
N ARG A 63 6.19 -29.81 -7.76
CA ARG A 63 5.60 -29.59 -9.10
C ARG A 63 6.15 -28.34 -9.78
N GLY A 64 6.43 -27.29 -9.01
CA GLY A 64 7.03 -26.04 -9.49
C GLY A 64 8.55 -26.08 -9.65
N GLY A 65 9.20 -27.22 -9.38
CA GLY A 65 10.65 -27.38 -9.53
C GLY A 65 11.50 -26.67 -8.46
N TYR A 66 10.89 -26.21 -7.37
CA TYR A 66 11.63 -25.60 -6.24
C TYR A 66 12.24 -26.66 -5.33
N LEU A 67 11.57 -27.80 -5.21
CA LEU A 67 12.06 -28.97 -4.50
C LEU A 67 12.24 -30.14 -5.46
N VAL A 68 13.28 -30.93 -5.24
CA VAL A 68 13.44 -32.25 -5.87
C VAL A 68 13.13 -33.31 -4.81
N ARG A 69 12.37 -34.35 -5.20
CA ARG A 69 12.06 -35.48 -4.34
C ARG A 69 12.74 -36.74 -4.89
N GLU A 70 13.57 -37.36 -4.06
CA GLU A 70 14.27 -38.62 -4.35
C GLU A 70 13.84 -39.67 -3.31
N GLY A 71 12.92 -40.54 -3.70
CA GLY A 71 12.26 -41.51 -2.81
C GLY A 71 11.49 -40.82 -1.68
N VAL A 72 12.02 -40.91 -0.46
CA VAL A 72 11.44 -40.31 0.76
C VAL A 72 12.11 -39.00 1.18
N ARG A 73 13.18 -38.59 0.48
CA ARG A 73 13.94 -37.39 0.77
C ARG A 73 13.57 -36.26 -0.19
N TYR A 74 13.69 -35.04 0.30
CA TYR A 74 13.50 -33.79 -0.43
C TYR A 74 14.77 -32.96 -0.33
N ARG A 75 15.05 -32.17 -1.37
CA ARG A 75 16.15 -31.21 -1.40
C ARG A 75 15.71 -29.93 -2.09
N LEU A 76 16.22 -28.80 -1.61
CA LEU A 76 16.02 -27.50 -2.26
C LEU A 76 16.80 -27.44 -3.59
N ALA A 77 16.07 -27.26 -4.68
CA ALA A 77 16.64 -27.16 -6.02
C ALA A 77 16.76 -25.72 -6.50
N ARG A 78 15.78 -24.87 -6.11
CA ARG A 78 15.77 -23.44 -6.42
C ARG A 78 15.41 -22.65 -5.17
N ASP A 79 16.31 -21.77 -4.73
CA ASP A 79 16.04 -20.82 -3.64
C ASP A 79 15.48 -19.50 -4.21
N ASN A 80 14.26 -19.15 -3.81
CA ASN A 80 13.59 -17.88 -4.12
C ASN A 80 13.88 -16.77 -3.09
N GLY A 81 14.79 -17.02 -2.14
CA GLY A 81 15.15 -16.06 -1.10
C GLY A 81 14.16 -16.04 0.05
N ILE A 82 13.96 -14.85 0.64
CA ILE A 82 13.12 -14.68 1.83
C ILE A 82 11.65 -14.94 1.49
N GLU A 83 11.18 -14.41 0.34
CA GLU A 83 9.80 -14.60 -0.08
C GLU A 83 9.58 -15.99 -0.66
N HIS A 84 8.54 -16.64 -0.16
CA HIS A 84 8.18 -17.97 -0.60
C HIS A 84 7.60 -17.96 -2.03
N PRO A 85 7.82 -19.02 -2.83
CA PRO A 85 7.18 -19.13 -4.14
C PRO A 85 5.65 -19.20 -4.00
N GLN A 86 4.93 -18.25 -4.59
CA GLN A 86 3.48 -18.34 -4.70
C GLN A 86 3.12 -19.25 -5.87
N LEU A 87 2.57 -20.42 -5.57
CA LEU A 87 2.30 -21.47 -6.55
C LEU A 87 0.83 -21.89 -6.54
N ARG A 88 0.27 -22.09 -7.74
CA ARG A 88 -1.03 -22.75 -7.93
C ARG A 88 -0.91 -24.24 -7.56
N LYS A 89 -2.06 -24.93 -7.44
CA LYS A 89 -2.11 -26.38 -7.10
C LYS A 89 -1.31 -27.26 -8.08
N ASN A 90 -1.20 -26.84 -9.34
CA ASN A 90 -0.45 -27.54 -10.38
C ASN A 90 1.06 -27.20 -10.37
N GLY A 91 1.55 -26.37 -9.43
CA GLY A 91 2.95 -26.00 -9.31
C GLY A 91 3.39 -24.82 -10.18
N HIS A 92 2.50 -24.29 -11.04
CA HIS A 92 2.82 -23.09 -11.81
C HIS A 92 2.84 -21.85 -10.91
N PRO A 93 3.75 -20.89 -11.14
CA PRO A 93 3.76 -19.62 -10.43
C PRO A 93 2.43 -18.88 -10.53
N VAL A 94 2.00 -18.28 -9.43
CA VAL A 94 0.92 -17.30 -9.44
C VAL A 94 1.47 -16.05 -10.13
N PRO A 95 0.86 -15.60 -11.24
CA PRO A 95 1.30 -14.39 -11.91
C PRO A 95 1.08 -13.19 -11.00
N MET A 96 1.91 -12.18 -11.15
CA MET A 96 1.75 -10.89 -10.48
C MET A 96 0.34 -10.34 -10.76
N SER A 97 -0.34 -9.91 -9.70
CA SER A 97 -1.66 -9.29 -9.79
C SER A 97 -1.59 -7.95 -10.52
N ASN A 98 -2.70 -7.52 -11.12
CA ASN A 98 -2.77 -6.22 -11.80
C ASN A 98 -2.34 -5.05 -10.89
N ARG A 99 -2.63 -5.13 -9.59
CA ARG A 99 -2.23 -4.09 -8.62
C ARG A 99 -0.73 -4.05 -8.39
N GLU A 100 -0.09 -5.21 -8.26
CA GLU A 100 1.37 -5.30 -8.11
C GLU A 100 2.08 -4.79 -9.37
N LYS A 101 1.61 -5.19 -10.57
CA LYS A 101 2.15 -4.68 -11.85
C LYS A 101 2.08 -3.15 -11.92
N MET A 102 0.89 -2.59 -11.63
CA MET A 102 0.67 -1.14 -11.61
C MET A 102 1.55 -0.44 -10.58
N TRP A 103 1.62 -0.95 -9.35
CA TRP A 103 2.37 -0.32 -8.28
C TRP A 103 3.88 -0.27 -8.55
N LEU A 104 4.47 -1.37 -9.03
CA LEU A 104 5.89 -1.41 -9.39
C LEU A 104 6.18 -0.47 -10.57
N ALA A 105 5.29 -0.39 -11.57
CA ALA A 105 5.45 0.57 -12.65
C ALA A 105 5.43 2.02 -12.15
N MET A 106 4.56 2.35 -11.18
CA MET A 106 4.45 3.70 -10.62
C MET A 106 5.75 4.18 -9.94
N GLU A 107 6.63 3.29 -9.46
CA GLU A 107 7.91 3.67 -8.85
C GLU A 107 8.81 4.45 -9.82
N GLY A 108 8.86 4.01 -11.09
CA GLY A 108 9.64 4.65 -12.15
C GLY A 108 8.90 5.76 -12.91
N MET A 109 7.58 5.86 -12.76
CA MET A 109 6.76 6.84 -13.49
C MET A 109 6.63 8.14 -12.71
N ARG A 110 7.22 9.23 -13.21
CA ARG A 110 7.14 10.55 -12.57
C ARG A 110 5.73 11.16 -12.59
N ASN A 111 5.14 11.30 -13.78
CA ASN A 111 3.77 11.80 -13.96
C ASN A 111 3.06 10.88 -14.95
N PHE A 112 1.86 10.38 -14.64
CA PHE A 112 1.18 9.41 -15.49
C PHE A 112 -0.35 9.55 -15.46
N SER A 113 -0.99 9.14 -16.56
CA SER A 113 -2.42 8.96 -16.70
C SER A 113 -2.81 7.49 -16.53
N ALA A 114 -4.11 7.23 -16.35
CA ALA A 114 -4.62 5.86 -16.31
C ALA A 114 -4.39 5.08 -17.62
N HIS A 115 -4.35 5.77 -18.77
CA HIS A 115 -4.10 5.13 -20.07
C HIS A 115 -2.65 4.68 -20.21
N GLU A 116 -1.69 5.54 -19.85
CA GLU A 116 -0.27 5.20 -19.90
C GLU A 116 0.06 4.06 -18.92
N LEU A 117 -0.49 4.11 -17.70
CA LEU A 117 -0.29 3.04 -16.73
C LEU A 117 -0.88 1.71 -17.23
N ALA A 118 -2.11 1.74 -17.75
CA ALA A 118 -2.75 0.55 -18.32
C ALA A 118 -1.94 -0.05 -19.46
N PHE A 119 -1.43 0.79 -20.36
CA PHE A 119 -0.60 0.41 -21.49
C PHE A 119 0.73 -0.24 -21.07
N VAL A 120 1.49 0.41 -20.18
CA VAL A 120 2.82 -0.07 -19.75
C VAL A 120 2.73 -1.39 -18.97
N THR A 121 1.62 -1.61 -18.26
CA THR A 121 1.48 -2.78 -17.36
C THR A 121 0.63 -3.90 -17.94
N ASP A 122 0.09 -3.71 -19.15
CA ASP A 122 -0.84 -4.64 -19.80
C ASP A 122 -1.97 -5.06 -18.86
N VAL A 123 -2.66 -4.04 -18.30
CA VAL A 123 -3.84 -4.23 -17.43
C VAL A 123 -5.05 -3.51 -18.02
N PRO A 124 -6.28 -3.95 -17.72
CA PRO A 124 -7.48 -3.25 -18.18
C PRO A 124 -7.50 -1.79 -17.72
N LEU A 125 -7.87 -0.88 -18.62
CA LEU A 125 -7.99 0.55 -18.30
C LEU A 125 -8.95 0.81 -17.11
N SER A 126 -10.00 0.00 -16.96
CA SER A 126 -10.92 0.06 -15.82
C SER A 126 -10.21 -0.19 -14.49
N ASP A 127 -9.28 -1.14 -14.45
CA ASP A 127 -8.52 -1.48 -13.26
C ASP A 127 -7.56 -0.35 -12.89
N ALA A 128 -6.87 0.22 -13.90
CA ALA A 128 -6.00 1.38 -13.70
C ALA A 128 -6.76 2.59 -13.18
N LYS A 129 -7.90 2.94 -13.79
CA LYS A 129 -8.78 4.03 -13.32
C LYS A 129 -9.25 3.80 -11.90
N SER A 130 -9.70 2.58 -11.59
CA SER A 130 -10.19 2.21 -10.26
C SER A 130 -9.08 2.34 -9.21
N TYR A 131 -7.90 1.79 -9.49
CA TYR A 131 -6.78 1.78 -8.55
C TYR A 131 -6.22 3.18 -8.31
N ILE A 132 -5.96 3.95 -9.37
CA ILE A 132 -5.58 5.37 -9.26
C ILE A 132 -6.63 6.14 -8.45
N GLY A 133 -7.92 5.91 -8.69
CA GLY A 133 -8.99 6.56 -7.96
C GLY A 133 -8.99 6.25 -6.46
N TYR A 134 -8.63 5.03 -6.04
CA TYR A 134 -8.47 4.70 -4.63
C TYR A 134 -7.25 5.40 -4.03
N LEU A 135 -6.09 5.32 -4.68
CA LEU A 135 -4.84 5.88 -4.17
C LEU A 135 -4.84 7.41 -4.13
N ALA A 136 -5.38 8.07 -5.16
CA ALA A 136 -5.52 9.52 -5.21
C ALA A 136 -6.48 10.04 -4.14
N ARG A 137 -7.57 9.29 -3.89
CA ARG A 137 -8.54 9.63 -2.83
C ARG A 137 -7.86 9.67 -1.47
N VAL A 138 -7.02 8.71 -1.15
CA VAL A 138 -6.32 8.62 0.14
C VAL A 138 -5.00 9.40 0.19
N GLY A 139 -4.56 9.97 -0.93
CA GLY A 139 -3.42 10.88 -1.01
C GLY A 139 -2.08 10.18 -1.17
N ILE A 140 -2.10 8.90 -1.54
CA ILE A 140 -0.90 8.16 -1.97
C ILE A 140 -0.47 8.67 -3.35
N LEU A 141 -1.44 8.95 -4.23
CA LEU A 141 -1.21 9.68 -5.47
C LEU A 141 -1.68 11.12 -5.33
N VAL A 142 -0.96 12.05 -5.95
CA VAL A 142 -1.32 13.47 -6.01
C VAL A 142 -1.64 13.85 -7.45
N LEU A 143 -2.71 14.63 -7.62
CA LEU A 143 -3.10 15.18 -8.91
C LEU A 143 -2.12 16.28 -9.31
N VAL A 144 -1.49 16.10 -10.47
CA VAL A 144 -0.55 17.06 -11.06
C VAL A 144 -1.24 17.87 -12.15
N GLU A 145 -2.16 17.24 -12.89
CA GLU A 145 -2.98 17.90 -13.90
C GLU A 145 -4.41 17.39 -13.81
N ALA A 146 -5.37 18.30 -13.65
CA ALA A 146 -6.79 17.96 -13.65
C ALA A 146 -7.29 17.63 -15.07
N SER A 147 -8.25 16.71 -15.18
CA SER A 147 -8.90 16.42 -16.46
C SER A 147 -9.76 17.59 -16.90
N HIS A 148 -9.73 17.90 -18.20
CA HIS A 148 -10.62 18.84 -18.87
C HIS A 148 -10.86 18.36 -20.31
N PRO A 149 -11.79 18.95 -21.09
CA PRO A 149 -12.02 18.52 -22.47
C PRO A 149 -10.69 18.45 -23.25
N GLY A 150 -10.43 17.30 -23.88
CA GLY A 150 -9.20 17.03 -24.63
C GLY A 150 -7.96 16.65 -23.80
N LYS A 151 -8.01 16.68 -22.46
CA LYS A 151 -6.87 16.25 -21.60
C LYS A 151 -7.30 15.31 -20.47
N VAL A 152 -6.50 14.26 -20.29
CA VAL A 152 -6.67 13.28 -19.22
C VAL A 152 -5.96 13.73 -17.95
N ALA A 153 -6.53 13.39 -16.79
CA ALA A 153 -5.90 13.69 -15.51
C ALA A 153 -4.56 12.95 -15.38
N ARG A 154 -3.56 13.65 -14.83
CA ARG A 154 -2.23 13.10 -14.53
C ARG A 154 -1.94 13.12 -13.04
N HIS A 155 -1.32 12.05 -12.57
CA HIS A 155 -0.98 11.86 -11.17
C HIS A 155 0.52 11.57 -11.01
N THR A 156 1.05 11.84 -9.83
CA THR A 156 2.38 11.42 -9.38
C THR A 156 2.23 10.60 -8.10
N LEU A 157 3.14 9.65 -7.90
CA LEU A 157 3.30 9.01 -6.60
C LEU A 157 3.87 10.03 -5.60
N LEU A 158 3.23 10.18 -4.44
CA LEU A 158 3.69 11.10 -3.40
C LEU A 158 4.98 10.57 -2.74
N LYS A 159 5.00 9.27 -2.44
CA LYS A 159 6.10 8.61 -1.78
C LYS A 159 6.08 7.12 -2.11
N TRP A 160 7.25 6.59 -2.48
CA TRP A 160 7.46 5.14 -2.54
C TRP A 160 7.57 4.58 -1.12
N THR A 161 6.73 3.60 -0.81
CA THR A 161 6.68 3.00 0.53
C THR A 161 7.22 1.57 0.56
N GLY A 162 7.44 0.94 -0.59
CA GLY A 162 8.02 -0.39 -0.73
C GLY A 162 7.33 -1.23 -1.81
N PRO A 163 7.83 -2.44 -2.10
CA PRO A 163 7.42 -3.24 -3.26
C PRO A 163 5.99 -3.79 -3.18
N LYS A 164 5.38 -3.87 -2.00
CA LYS A 164 4.01 -4.40 -1.85
C LYS A 164 3.00 -3.31 -2.18
N PRO A 165 2.03 -3.54 -3.08
CA PRO A 165 1.05 -2.52 -3.42
C PRO A 165 0.14 -2.19 -2.22
N PRO A 166 -0.25 -0.92 -2.05
CA PRO A 166 -1.32 -0.55 -1.14
C PRO A 166 -2.61 -1.33 -1.47
N GLN A 167 -3.19 -1.95 -0.44
CA GLN A 167 -4.31 -2.87 -0.51
C GLN A 167 -5.63 -2.14 -0.23
N VAL A 168 -6.51 -2.09 -1.25
CA VAL A 168 -7.86 -1.55 -1.09
C VAL A 168 -8.76 -2.55 -0.38
N ARG A 169 -9.31 -2.16 0.78
CA ARG A 169 -10.25 -2.95 1.60
C ARG A 169 -11.70 -2.80 1.10
N ARG A 170 -12.63 -3.57 1.67
CA ARG A 170 -14.05 -3.62 1.24
C ARG A 170 -14.78 -2.30 1.45
N ASP A 171 -14.53 -1.66 2.58
CA ASP A 171 -14.97 -0.31 2.99
C ASP A 171 -14.30 0.83 2.20
N LYS A 172 -13.40 0.48 1.26
CA LYS A 172 -12.65 1.39 0.37
C LYS A 172 -11.54 2.18 1.05
N SER A 173 -11.21 1.86 2.31
CA SER A 173 -9.94 2.29 2.91
C SER A 173 -8.76 1.57 2.23
N VAL A 174 -7.56 2.11 2.42
CA VAL A 174 -6.33 1.58 1.81
C VAL A 174 -5.32 1.30 2.90
N HIS A 175 -4.88 0.04 3.00
CA HIS A 175 -3.79 -0.37 3.88
C HIS A 175 -2.48 -0.42 3.09
N ASP A 176 -1.39 0.17 3.59
CA ASP A 176 -0.06 0.01 3.02
C ASP A 176 0.71 -1.10 3.76
N PRO A 177 0.92 -2.29 3.16
CA PRO A 177 1.59 -3.40 3.83
C PRO A 177 3.07 -3.18 4.12
N ASN A 178 3.72 -2.21 3.48
CA ASN A 178 5.14 -1.95 3.70
C ASN A 178 5.35 -1.11 4.97
N THR A 179 4.46 -0.15 5.23
CA THR A 179 4.54 0.77 6.38
C THR A 179 3.61 0.40 7.52
N GLY A 180 2.61 -0.44 7.27
CA GLY A 180 1.53 -0.75 8.21
C GLY A 180 0.51 0.37 8.38
N LEU A 181 0.60 1.44 7.58
CA LEU A 181 -0.31 2.58 7.67
C LEU A 181 -1.69 2.22 7.10
N GLU A 182 -2.72 2.59 7.83
CA GLU A 182 -4.12 2.54 7.37
C GLU A 182 -4.55 3.94 6.92
N HIS A 183 -5.04 4.03 5.69
CA HIS A 183 -5.58 5.24 5.12
C HIS A 183 -7.12 5.14 5.05
N PRO A 184 -7.85 5.75 6.01
CA PRO A 184 -9.30 5.74 5.99
C PRO A 184 -9.85 6.51 4.78
N VAL A 185 -11.09 6.20 4.41
CA VAL A 185 -11.79 6.98 3.38
C VAL A 185 -12.03 8.38 3.92
N PRO A 186 -11.50 9.45 3.28
CA PRO A 186 -11.67 10.80 3.79
C PRO A 186 -13.11 11.30 3.61
N GLY A 187 -13.45 12.41 4.24
CA GLY A 187 -14.75 13.07 4.07
C GLY A 187 -14.94 13.72 2.69
N PRO A 188 -16.14 14.25 2.41
CA PRO A 188 -16.51 14.77 1.10
C PRO A 188 -15.66 15.97 0.64
N ASN A 189 -15.27 16.87 1.54
CA ASN A 189 -14.48 18.05 1.17
C ASN A 189 -13.05 17.66 0.79
N VAL A 190 -12.41 16.77 1.56
CA VAL A 190 -11.07 16.25 1.23
C VAL A 190 -11.08 15.49 -0.10
N LYS A 191 -12.09 14.64 -0.35
CA LYS A 191 -12.25 13.98 -1.66
C LYS A 191 -12.37 14.98 -2.80
N MET A 192 -13.14 16.04 -2.59
CA MET A 192 -13.35 17.06 -3.60
C MET A 192 -12.05 17.80 -3.91
N VAL A 193 -11.34 18.31 -2.89
CA VAL A 193 -10.13 19.12 -3.13
C VAL A 193 -9.02 18.31 -3.80
N ARG A 194 -8.84 17.03 -3.42
CA ARG A 194 -7.86 16.13 -4.06
C ARG A 194 -8.14 15.82 -5.52
N ARG A 195 -9.39 15.96 -5.95
CA ARG A 195 -9.81 15.71 -7.34
C ARG A 195 -9.67 16.94 -8.23
N ILE A 196 -9.73 18.15 -7.68
CA ILE A 196 -9.83 19.38 -8.48
C ILE A 196 -8.62 20.30 -8.36
N HIS A 197 -7.92 20.31 -7.22
CA HIS A 197 -6.75 21.17 -7.04
C HIS A 197 -5.51 20.45 -7.56
N ALA A 198 -4.81 21.10 -8.47
CA ALA A 198 -3.56 20.63 -9.08
C ALA A 198 -2.64 21.85 -9.34
N PRO A 199 -1.52 22.02 -8.60
CA PRO A 199 -1.15 21.25 -7.41
C PRO A 199 -2.10 21.56 -6.23
N LEU A 200 -2.28 20.60 -5.33
CA LEU A 200 -3.06 20.78 -4.11
C LEU A 200 -2.21 21.46 -3.03
N ALA A 201 -2.61 22.67 -2.63
CA ALA A 201 -2.00 23.36 -1.49
C ALA A 201 -2.34 22.65 -0.17
N ASP A 202 -1.33 22.55 0.71
CA ASP A 202 -1.41 21.91 2.02
C ASP A 202 -2.47 22.58 2.93
N TRP A 203 -2.53 23.91 2.95
CA TRP A 203 -3.50 24.65 3.74
C TRP A 203 -4.95 24.42 3.24
N VAL A 204 -5.15 24.26 1.92
CA VAL A 204 -6.48 23.94 1.37
C VAL A 204 -6.91 22.53 1.80
N LEU A 205 -5.97 21.57 1.82
CA LEU A 205 -6.23 20.24 2.34
C LEU A 205 -6.56 20.26 3.83
N ALA A 206 -5.83 21.04 4.63
CA ALA A 206 -6.10 21.21 6.06
C ALA A 206 -7.48 21.82 6.32
N LEU A 207 -7.85 22.87 5.57
CA LEU A 207 -9.18 23.47 5.63
C LEU A 207 -10.28 22.47 5.25
N ALA A 208 -10.06 21.67 4.21
CA ALA A 208 -11.00 20.63 3.80
C ALA A 208 -11.19 19.56 4.89
N ALA A 209 -10.09 19.14 5.53
CA ALA A 209 -10.13 18.17 6.63
C ALA A 209 -10.87 18.73 7.85
N ALA A 210 -10.65 20.01 8.20
CA ALA A 210 -11.44 20.68 9.24
C ALA A 210 -12.93 20.69 8.87
N CYS A 211 -13.29 21.06 7.64
CA CYS A 211 -14.68 21.06 7.19
C CYS A 211 -15.34 19.68 7.23
N ASP A 212 -14.58 18.60 7.06
CA ASP A 212 -15.07 17.21 7.16
C ASP A 212 -15.21 16.74 8.61
N ALA A 213 -14.39 17.24 9.54
CA ALA A 213 -14.47 16.91 10.96
C ALA A 213 -15.61 17.66 11.69
N GLU A 214 -15.98 18.85 11.20
CA GLU A 214 -17.06 19.68 11.75
C GLU A 214 -18.08 20.03 10.64
N THR A 215 -18.26 21.32 10.38
CA THR A 215 -19.02 21.82 9.22
C THR A 215 -18.24 22.97 8.59
N GLN A 216 -18.48 23.25 7.30
CA GLN A 216 -17.89 24.44 6.66
C GLN A 216 -18.24 25.74 7.40
N GLY A 217 -19.40 25.83 8.08
CA GLY A 217 -19.78 27.01 8.85
C GLY A 217 -18.93 27.20 10.10
N HIS A 218 -18.73 26.14 10.88
CA HIS A 218 -17.88 26.17 12.07
C HIS A 218 -16.41 26.39 11.70
N ALA A 219 -15.92 25.68 10.68
CA ALA A 219 -14.55 25.88 10.18
C ALA A 219 -14.32 27.31 9.73
N ALA A 220 -15.27 27.91 9.00
CA ALA A 220 -15.19 29.29 8.55
C ALA A 220 -15.17 30.29 9.73
N ALA A 221 -16.01 30.09 10.74
CA ALA A 221 -16.06 30.95 11.92
C ALA A 221 -14.72 30.97 12.68
N ARG A 222 -14.04 29.82 12.78
CA ARG A 222 -12.74 29.69 13.47
C ARG A 222 -11.62 30.51 12.82
N ILE A 223 -11.74 30.84 11.55
CA ILE A 223 -10.77 31.65 10.78
C ILE A 223 -11.34 33.02 10.39
N SER A 224 -12.48 33.42 10.96
CA SER A 224 -13.14 34.71 10.69
C SER A 224 -13.54 34.92 9.22
N TYR A 225 -13.93 33.85 8.52
CA TYR A 225 -14.50 33.91 7.17
C TYR A 225 -15.95 33.41 7.14
N SER A 226 -16.66 33.71 6.06
CA SER A 226 -17.99 33.14 5.83
C SER A 226 -17.91 31.74 5.23
N LYS A 227 -18.95 30.93 5.47
CA LYS A 227 -19.13 29.62 4.82
C LYS A 227 -19.03 29.72 3.29
N GLY A 228 -19.56 30.81 2.72
CA GLY A 228 -19.52 31.06 1.27
C GLY A 228 -18.09 31.18 0.73
N VAL A 229 -17.23 31.92 1.44
CA VAL A 229 -15.80 32.05 1.10
C VAL A 229 -15.10 30.70 1.18
N VAL A 230 -15.29 29.95 2.29
CA VAL A 230 -14.71 28.60 2.42
C VAL A 230 -15.15 27.68 1.28
N CYS A 231 -16.43 27.67 0.93
CA CYS A 231 -16.95 26.87 -0.18
C CYS A 231 -16.29 27.25 -1.52
N GLN A 232 -16.10 28.55 -1.79
CA GLN A 232 -15.40 29.02 -2.99
C GLN A 232 -13.92 28.60 -3.01
N VAL A 233 -13.24 28.66 -1.87
CA VAL A 233 -11.84 28.22 -1.72
C VAL A 233 -11.72 26.73 -2.01
N LEU A 234 -12.56 25.91 -1.37
CA LEU A 234 -12.57 24.46 -1.58
C LEU A 234 -12.86 24.09 -3.03
N LYS A 235 -13.70 24.86 -3.74
CA LYS A 235 -13.98 24.69 -5.18
C LYS A 235 -12.91 25.27 -6.11
N GLY A 236 -11.90 25.96 -5.59
CA GLY A 236 -10.84 26.59 -6.39
C GLY A 236 -11.26 27.86 -7.14
N VAL A 237 -12.45 28.42 -6.86
CA VAL A 237 -13.02 29.58 -7.56
C VAL A 237 -12.88 30.89 -6.80
N TYR A 238 -12.32 30.86 -5.58
CA TYR A 238 -12.11 32.06 -4.76
C TYR A 238 -11.07 33.00 -5.40
N LYS A 239 -11.49 34.24 -5.64
CA LYS A 239 -10.69 35.31 -6.28
C LYS A 239 -10.13 36.35 -5.30
N GLY A 240 -10.39 36.22 -4.00
CA GLY A 240 -9.92 37.17 -2.99
C GLY A 240 -8.47 36.94 -2.56
N ARG A 241 -8.09 37.53 -1.42
CA ARG A 241 -6.75 37.48 -0.82
C ARG A 241 -6.45 36.09 -0.23
N LYS A 242 -5.91 35.19 -1.07
CA LYS A 242 -5.55 33.82 -0.70
C LYS A 242 -4.47 33.76 0.38
N ASP A 243 -3.57 34.74 0.39
CA ASP A 243 -2.49 34.89 1.37
C ASP A 243 -3.02 35.06 2.80
N LEU A 244 -4.04 35.92 2.98
CA LEU A 244 -4.65 36.13 4.29
C LEU A 244 -5.44 34.90 4.76
N MET A 245 -6.14 34.25 3.83
CA MET A 245 -6.85 33.00 4.11
C MET A 245 -5.88 31.89 4.53
N GLU A 246 -4.78 31.74 3.79
CA GLU A 246 -3.74 30.77 4.09
C GLU A 246 -3.13 31.01 5.47
N GLN A 247 -2.78 32.25 5.80
CA GLN A 247 -2.26 32.59 7.13
C GLN A 247 -3.25 32.23 8.23
N ALA A 248 -4.53 32.57 8.09
CA ALA A 248 -5.56 32.24 9.06
C ALA A 248 -5.75 30.72 9.23
N VAL A 249 -5.76 29.97 8.11
CA VAL A 249 -5.85 28.50 8.13
C VAL A 249 -4.63 27.89 8.81
N ARG A 250 -3.42 28.35 8.47
CA ARG A 250 -2.18 27.86 9.07
C ARG A 250 -2.19 28.09 10.59
N GLN A 251 -2.55 29.30 11.03
CA GLN A 251 -2.62 29.68 12.44
C GLN A 251 -3.68 28.90 13.24
N ARG A 252 -4.77 28.44 12.60
CA ARG A 252 -5.89 27.81 13.30
C ARG A 252 -5.97 26.30 13.21
N PHE A 253 -5.49 25.72 12.10
CA PHE A 253 -5.67 24.30 11.79
C PHE A 253 -4.36 23.54 11.60
N MET A 254 -3.22 24.22 11.42
CA MET A 254 -1.94 23.55 11.15
C MET A 254 -0.93 23.69 12.29
N THR A 255 -1.06 24.70 13.14
CA THR A 255 -0.20 24.96 14.31
C THR A 255 -0.44 24.00 15.49
N GLU A 256 -1.47 23.16 15.46
CA GLU A 256 -1.73 22.14 16.50
C GLU A 256 -1.14 20.75 16.19
N ALA A 257 -0.43 20.57 15.07
CA ALA A 257 0.29 19.34 14.80
C ALA A 257 1.71 19.39 15.42
N LYS A 258 1.80 19.22 16.76
CA LYS A 258 3.06 18.86 17.44
C LYS A 258 3.16 17.33 17.56
N PRO A 259 4.40 16.80 17.66
CA PRO A 259 4.85 15.55 17.03
C PRO A 259 4.26 14.27 17.63
#